data_AF-A0A0M2UW31-F1
#
_entry.id   AF-A0A0M2UW31-F1
#
_cell.length_a   1.000
_cell.length_b   1.000
_cell.length_c   1.000
_cell.angle_alpha   90.00
_cell.angle_beta   90.00
_cell.angle_gamma   90.00
#
_symmetry.space_group_name_H-M   'P 1'
#
loop_
_entity.id
_entity.type
_entity.pdbx_description
1 polymer ?
#
loop_
_entity_poly.entity_id
_entity_poly.type
_entity_poly.pdbx_seq_one_letter_code
_entity_poly.pdbx_strand_id
1 'polypeptide(L)'
;MTTAILENSMVQGDISKENIQILIEEKINAFDSAIERHEFLEIDGDILGNTPKEDCIKIINHKLECAFAIDVDSVIRQDVESVIHALETGITTRLYGVTRIVGYYSRVSNWNKSKIGELHDRHMGRYSVR
;
A
#
# COMPACT_ATOMS: atom_id res chain seq x y z
N MET A 1 -19.46 -40.32 7.67
CA MET A 1 -18.83 -39.03 8.03
C MET A 1 -17.34 -39.28 8.08
N THR A 2 -16.60 -38.81 7.07
CA THR A 2 -15.17 -39.10 6.92
C THR A 2 -14.41 -37.80 7.13
N THR A 3 -13.72 -37.70 8.26
CA THR A 3 -12.88 -36.57 8.63
C THR A 3 -11.62 -36.57 7.77
N ALA A 4 -11.48 -35.58 6.90
CA ALA A 4 -10.24 -35.32 6.16
C ALA A 4 -9.23 -34.68 7.13
N ILE A 5 -8.15 -35.40 7.41
CA ILE A 5 -6.96 -34.87 8.07
C ILE A 5 -6.17 -34.13 6.98
N LEU A 6 -6.12 -32.81 7.08
CA LEU A 6 -5.21 -31.99 6.29
C LEU A 6 -3.81 -32.13 6.89
N GLU A 7 -2.97 -32.94 6.25
CA GLU A 7 -1.52 -32.93 6.49
C GLU A 7 -0.98 -31.58 6.00
N ASN A 8 -0.71 -30.69 6.95
CA ASN A 8 0.10 -29.51 6.70
C ASN A 8 1.54 -30.01 6.47
N SER A 9 1.95 -30.14 5.21
CA SER A 9 3.35 -30.32 4.85
C SER A 9 4.10 -29.07 5.32
N MET A 10 4.80 -29.20 6.45
CA MET A 10 5.75 -28.18 6.91
C MET A 10 6.92 -28.20 5.93
N VAL A 11 6.86 -27.32 4.93
CA VAL A 11 8.05 -26.96 4.14
C VAL A 11 8.94 -26.12 5.06
N GLN A 12 9.70 -26.82 5.88
CA GLN A 12 10.73 -26.24 6.73
C GLN A 12 11.99 -26.13 5.86
N GLY A 13 12.00 -25.12 4.99
CA GLY A 13 13.22 -24.71 4.31
C GLY A 13 14.11 -23.98 5.30
N ASP A 14 15.33 -24.47 5.53
CA ASP A 14 16.37 -23.74 6.24
C ASP A 14 16.66 -22.45 5.48
N ILE A 15 16.04 -21.34 5.89
CA ILE A 15 16.37 -20.03 5.36
C ILE A 15 17.68 -19.62 6.04
N SER A 16 18.80 -19.80 5.35
CA SER A 16 20.10 -19.32 5.84
C SER A 16 20.05 -17.82 6.07
N LYS A 17 20.80 -17.32 7.05
CA LYS A 17 20.84 -15.89 7.38
C LYS A 17 21.26 -15.04 6.19
N GLU A 18 22.14 -15.57 5.33
CA GLU A 18 22.56 -14.89 4.11
C GLU A 18 21.39 -14.67 3.13
N ASN A 19 20.48 -15.66 2.99
CA ASN A 19 19.32 -15.51 2.10
C ASN A 19 18.34 -14.44 2.59
N ILE A 20 18.17 -14.31 3.91
CA ILE A 20 17.32 -13.27 4.50
C ILE A 20 17.90 -11.89 4.22
N GLN A 21 19.22 -11.75 4.38
CA GLN A 21 19.89 -10.47 4.15
C GLN A 21 19.76 -10.02 2.69
N ILE A 22 19.96 -10.93 1.73
CA ILE A 22 19.78 -10.64 0.31
C ILE A 22 18.35 -10.16 0.02
N LEU A 23 17.33 -10.85 0.55
CA LEU A 23 15.93 -10.46 0.35
C LEU A 23 15.61 -9.07 0.93
N ILE A 24 16.20 -8.72 2.08
CA ILE A 24 16.03 -7.41 2.70
C ILE A 24 16.68 -6.33 1.84
N GLU A 25 17.92 -6.56 1.38
CA GLU A 25 18.64 -5.62 0.53
C GLU A 25 17.91 -5.40 -0.80
N GLU A 26 17.43 -6.46 -1.44
CA GLU A 26 16.62 -6.36 -2.66
C GLU A 26 15.36 -5.52 -2.45
N LYS A 27 14.66 -5.70 -1.33
CA LYS A 27 13.45 -4.93 -0.99
C LYS A 27 13.74 -3.46 -0.77
N ILE A 28 14.78 -3.14 -0.02
CA ILE A 28 15.17 -1.75 0.27
C ILE A 28 15.62 -1.07 -1.03
N ASN A 29 16.45 -1.73 -1.85
CA ASN A 29 16.89 -1.19 -3.14
C ASN A 29 15.73 -0.96 -4.10
N ALA A 30 14.74 -1.86 -4.12
CA ALA A 30 13.54 -1.70 -4.94
C ALA A 30 12.69 -0.51 -4.48
N PHE A 31 12.57 -0.30 -3.16
CA PHE A 31 11.88 0.85 -2.60
C PHE A 31 12.61 2.17 -2.92
N ASP A 32 13.92 2.22 -2.72
CA ASP A 32 14.76 3.37 -3.03
C ASP A 32 14.66 3.76 -4.51
N SER A 33 14.85 2.79 -5.41
CA SER A 33 14.68 2.97 -6.85
C SER A 33 13.27 3.44 -7.24
N ALA A 34 12.24 3.06 -6.49
CA ALA A 34 10.87 3.49 -6.74
C ALA A 34 10.65 4.94 -6.33
N ILE A 35 11.23 5.39 -5.21
CA ILE A 35 11.18 6.79 -4.77
C ILE A 35 12.02 7.69 -5.68
N GLU A 36 13.24 7.29 -6.06
CA GLU A 36 14.10 8.09 -6.95
C GLU A 36 13.46 8.39 -8.32
N ARG A 37 12.66 7.45 -8.83
CA ARG A 37 11.94 7.60 -10.10
C ARG A 37 10.63 8.38 -9.97
N HIS A 38 10.23 8.69 -8.74
CA HIS A 38 8.95 9.29 -8.45
C HIS A 38 9.03 10.82 -8.57
N GLU A 39 7.99 11.45 -9.12
CA GLU A 39 8.03 12.89 -9.46
C GLU A 39 8.02 13.81 -8.23
N PHE A 40 7.35 13.39 -7.16
CA PHE A 40 7.08 14.25 -5.99
C PHE A 40 7.38 13.59 -4.63
N LEU A 41 8.07 12.45 -4.62
CA LEU A 41 8.51 11.79 -3.38
C LEU A 41 10.03 11.87 -3.27
N GLU A 42 10.54 12.09 -2.06
CA GLU A 42 11.98 12.22 -1.79
C GLU A 42 12.31 11.58 -0.43
N ILE A 43 13.40 10.82 -0.35
CA ILE A 43 13.96 10.35 0.92
C ILE A 43 14.79 11.48 1.51
N ASP A 44 14.38 12.01 2.67
CA ASP A 44 15.07 13.11 3.36
C ASP A 44 16.06 12.60 4.40
N GLY A 45 15.87 11.38 4.91
CA GLY A 45 16.79 10.76 5.87
C GLY A 45 16.13 9.67 6.71
N ASP A 46 16.82 9.23 7.75
CA ASP A 46 16.36 8.26 8.73
C ASP A 46 16.10 8.91 10.10
N ILE A 47 15.17 8.31 10.85
CA ILE A 47 14.83 8.66 12.22
C ILE A 47 15.16 7.42 13.05
N LEU A 48 16.23 7.51 13.83
CA LEU A 48 16.65 6.43 14.72
C LEU A 48 15.73 6.35 15.93
N GLY A 49 15.16 5.17 16.14
CA GLY A 49 14.38 4.84 17.31
C GLY A 49 15.25 4.36 18.47
N ASN A 50 14.64 4.11 19.62
CA ASN A 50 15.33 3.42 20.72
C ASN A 50 15.41 1.91 20.46
N THR A 51 14.54 1.39 19.60
CA THR A 51 14.50 0.00 19.18
C THR A 51 14.47 -0.09 17.65
N PRO A 52 14.95 -1.20 17.04
CA PRO A 52 14.93 -1.36 15.58
C PRO A 52 13.54 -1.33 14.94
N LYS A 53 12.47 -1.47 15.73
CA LYS A 53 11.09 -1.35 15.27
C LYS A 53 10.61 0.10 15.19
N GLU A 54 11.31 1.01 15.87
CA GLU A 54 11.05 2.44 15.87
C GLU A 54 11.89 3.17 14.81
N ASP A 55 12.84 2.48 14.17
CA ASP A 55 13.63 3.04 13.08
C ASP A 55 12.72 3.32 11.87
N CYS A 56 12.66 4.59 11.49
CA CYS A 56 11.81 5.08 10.42
C CYS A 56 12.64 5.75 9.32
N ILE A 57 12.14 5.70 8.10
CA ILE A 57 12.63 6.51 6.98
C ILE A 57 11.71 7.72 6.85
N LYS A 58 12.27 8.91 6.73
CA LYS A 58 11.56 10.15 6.48
C LYS A 58 11.43 10.36 4.97
N ILE A 59 10.18 10.46 4.50
CA ILE A 59 9.84 10.68 3.10
C ILE A 59 9.11 12.01 2.98
N ILE A 60 9.59 12.91 2.13
CA ILE A 60 8.89 14.15 1.78
C ILE A 60 7.96 13.87 0.60
N ASN A 61 6.72 14.35 0.69
CA ASN A 61 5.78 14.41 -0.42
C ASN A 61 5.56 15.88 -0.79
N HIS A 62 6.20 16.30 -1.87
CA HIS A 62 6.16 17.69 -2.37
C HIS A 62 4.79 18.09 -2.91
N LYS A 63 3.96 17.13 -3.32
CA LYS A 63 2.61 17.39 -3.84
C LYS A 63 1.59 17.63 -2.72
N LEU A 64 1.75 16.94 -1.60
CA LEU A 64 0.89 17.09 -0.42
C LEU A 64 1.43 18.10 0.60
N GLU A 65 2.62 18.67 0.33
CA GLU A 65 3.32 19.60 1.23
C GLU A 65 3.50 19.03 2.65
N CYS A 66 3.83 17.73 2.75
CA CYS A 66 3.98 17.03 4.02
C CYS A 66 5.16 16.04 4.01
N ALA A 67 5.51 15.54 5.19
CA ALA A 67 6.48 14.47 5.36
C ALA A 67 5.83 13.29 6.10
N PHE A 68 6.18 12.08 5.67
CA PHE A 68 5.78 10.83 6.29
C PHE A 68 7.00 10.17 6.95
N ALA A 69 6.77 9.54 8.10
CA ALA A 69 7.70 8.59 8.68
C ALA A 69 7.17 7.19 8.40
N ILE A 70 8.00 6.33 7.81
CA ILE A 70 7.65 4.94 7.52
C ILE A 70 8.63 3.99 8.20
N ASP A 71 8.10 3.01 8.95
CA ASP A 71 8.93 2.02 9.62
C ASP A 71 9.67 1.16 8.58
N VAL A 72 10.94 0.84 8.84
CA VAL A 72 11.73 -0.03 7.95
C VAL A 72 11.08 -1.42 7.79
N ASP A 73 10.46 -1.95 8.85
CA ASP A 73 9.73 -3.22 8.82
C ASP A 73 8.54 -3.18 7.84
N SER A 74 7.87 -2.03 7.71
CA SER A 74 6.78 -1.83 6.75
C SER A 74 7.29 -1.89 5.31
N VAL A 75 8.44 -1.26 5.02
CA VAL A 75 9.07 -1.30 3.68
C VAL A 75 9.47 -2.73 3.30
N ILE A 76 10.00 -3.50 4.24
CA ILE A 76 10.46 -4.87 4.00
C ILE A 76 9.28 -5.83 3.78
N ARG A 77 8.26 -5.76 4.65
CA ARG A 77 7.17 -6.75 4.66
C ARG A 77 6.10 -6.49 3.60
N GLN A 78 5.88 -5.23 3.24
CA GLN A 78 4.81 -4.86 2.32
C GLN A 78 5.27 -4.93 0.87
N ASP A 79 4.29 -4.84 -0.04
CA ASP A 79 4.54 -4.68 -1.46
C ASP A 79 4.96 -3.23 -1.76
N VAL A 80 6.00 -3.05 -2.59
CA VAL A 80 6.60 -1.73 -2.84
C VAL A 80 5.59 -0.80 -3.52
N GLU A 81 4.82 -1.29 -4.50
CA GLU A 81 3.81 -0.49 -5.19
C GLU A 81 2.73 0.01 -4.21
N SER A 82 2.32 -0.86 -3.29
CA SER A 82 1.35 -0.50 -2.25
C SER A 82 1.89 0.55 -1.27
N VAL A 83 3.17 0.48 -0.90
CA VAL A 83 3.83 1.47 -0.05
C VAL A 83 3.94 2.82 -0.77
N ILE A 84 4.40 2.82 -2.03
CA ILE A 84 4.48 4.04 -2.85
C ILE A 84 3.11 4.69 -2.97
N HIS A 85 2.08 3.91 -3.28
CA HIS A 85 0.71 4.44 -3.37
C HIS A 85 0.25 5.08 -2.05
N ALA A 86 0.56 4.47 -0.91
CA ALA A 86 0.23 5.04 0.39
C ALA A 86 0.96 6.38 0.63
N LEU A 87 2.23 6.48 0.23
CA LEU A 87 3.01 7.72 0.32
C LEU A 87 2.51 8.80 -0.65
N GLU A 88 2.02 8.41 -1.84
CA GLU A 88 1.44 9.30 -2.82
C GLU A 88 0.13 9.94 -2.34
N THR A 89 -0.76 9.12 -1.76
CA THR A 89 -2.15 9.52 -1.47
C THR A 89 -2.40 9.80 0.01
N GLY A 90 -1.48 9.43 0.91
CA GLY A 90 -1.69 9.43 2.36
C GLY A 90 -2.65 8.35 2.85
N ILE A 91 -3.01 7.37 2.01
CA ILE A 91 -3.97 6.30 2.36
C ILE A 91 -3.19 5.02 2.64
N THR A 92 -2.96 4.73 3.92
CA THR A 92 -2.12 3.60 4.36
C THR A 92 -2.84 2.25 4.33
N THR A 93 -4.18 2.25 4.31
CA THR A 93 -4.99 1.02 4.23
C THR A 93 -5.74 1.01 2.92
N ARG A 94 -5.35 0.09 2.02
CA ARG A 94 -6.07 -0.11 0.76
C ARG A 94 -7.43 -0.75 1.02
N LEU A 95 -8.46 0.09 1.10
CA LEU A 95 -9.85 -0.34 1.22
C LEU A 95 -10.48 -0.44 -0.17
N TYR A 96 -11.44 -1.37 -0.32
CA TYR A 96 -12.31 -1.34 -1.48
C TYR A 96 -13.15 -0.06 -1.41
N GLY A 97 -13.15 0.74 -2.48
CA GLY A 97 -14.08 1.86 -2.62
C GLY A 97 -15.51 1.31 -2.58
N VAL A 98 -16.28 1.70 -1.56
CA VAL A 98 -17.68 1.32 -1.40
C VAL A 98 -18.51 2.60 -1.34
N THR A 99 -19.56 2.67 -2.14
CA THR A 99 -20.49 3.80 -2.11
C THR A 99 -21.93 3.33 -2.25
N ARG A 100 -22.87 4.16 -1.81
CA ARG A 100 -24.29 3.83 -1.82
C ARG A 100 -24.89 4.15 -3.19
N ILE A 101 -25.40 3.11 -3.84
CA ILE A 101 -26.15 3.20 -5.11
C ILE A 101 -27.57 2.70 -4.88
N VAL A 102 -28.57 3.54 -5.22
CA VAL A 102 -30.02 3.25 -5.13
C VAL A 102 -30.41 2.44 -3.89
N GLY A 103 -29.94 2.88 -2.72
CA GLY A 103 -30.36 2.31 -1.43
C GLY A 103 -29.38 1.33 -0.76
N TYR A 104 -28.44 0.72 -1.47
CA TYR A 104 -27.50 -0.27 -0.91
C TYR A 104 -26.02 0.09 -1.16
N TYR A 105 -25.13 -0.43 -0.32
CA TYR A 105 -23.69 -0.27 -0.48
C TYR A 105 -23.14 -1.26 -1.50
N SER A 106 -22.30 -0.78 -2.42
CA SER A 106 -21.67 -1.62 -3.44
C SER A 106 -20.20 -1.24 -3.64
N ARG A 107 -19.36 -2.23 -3.94
CA ARG A 107 -17.96 -2.01 -4.32
C ARG A 107 -17.90 -1.37 -5.70
N VAL A 108 -17.25 -0.21 -5.78
CA VAL A 108 -17.08 0.57 -7.02
C VAL A 108 -16.24 -0.20 -8.05
N SER A 109 -15.36 -1.10 -7.62
CA SER A 109 -14.50 -1.89 -8.50
C SER A 109 -15.25 -2.81 -9.48
N ASN A 110 -16.51 -3.16 -9.19
CA ASN A 110 -17.33 -4.03 -10.06
C ASN A 110 -18.39 -3.23 -10.86
N TRP A 111 -18.22 -1.91 -10.97
CA TRP A 111 -19.19 -1.06 -11.66
C TRP A 111 -18.83 -0.90 -13.14
N ASN A 112 -19.86 -0.83 -13.98
CA ASN A 112 -19.68 -0.51 -15.39
C ASN A 112 -19.37 1.00 -15.57
N LYS A 113 -18.88 1.37 -16.76
CA LYS A 113 -18.46 2.76 -17.05
C LYS A 113 -19.57 3.80 -16.80
N SER A 114 -20.83 3.45 -17.04
CA SER A 114 -21.95 4.38 -16.80
C SER A 114 -22.15 4.70 -15.32
N LYS A 115 -22.04 3.72 -14.42
CA LYS A 115 -22.12 3.94 -12.96
C LYS A 115 -20.93 4.71 -12.41
N ILE A 116 -19.73 4.50 -12.98
CA ILE A 116 -18.54 5.29 -12.62
C ILE A 116 -18.75 6.76 -13.01
N GLY A 117 -19.30 7.01 -14.21
CA GLY A 117 -19.67 8.35 -14.66
C GLY A 117 -20.72 9.01 -13.76
N GLU A 118 -21.79 8.28 -13.41
CA GLU A 118 -22.80 8.77 -12.46
C GLU A 118 -22.18 9.16 -11.11
N LEU A 119 -21.30 8.33 -10.56
CA LEU A 119 -20.62 8.63 -9.29
C LEU A 119 -19.79 9.92 -9.38
N HIS A 120 -19.04 10.08 -10.47
CA HIS A 120 -18.27 11.28 -10.74
C HIS A 120 -19.17 12.52 -10.80
N ASP A 121 -20.28 12.45 -11.54
CA ASP A 121 -21.23 13.56 -11.64
C ASP A 121 -21.87 13.89 -10.28
N ARG A 122 -22.19 12.88 -9.46
CA ARG A 122 -22.71 13.07 -8.09
C ARG A 122 -21.72 13.75 -7.16
N HIS A 123 -20.44 13.38 -7.21
CA HIS A 123 -19.39 14.06 -6.45
C HIS A 123 -19.24 15.54 -6.87
N MET A 124 -19.53 15.86 -8.13
CA MET A 124 -19.55 17.22 -8.65
C MET A 124 -20.88 17.94 -8.45
N GLY A 125 -21.88 17.32 -7.80
CA GLY A 125 -23.20 17.89 -7.59
C GLY A 125 -24.07 18.00 -8.85
N ARG A 126 -23.73 17.29 -9.93
CA ARG A 126 -24.45 17.30 -11.21
C ARG A 126 -25.47 16.17 -11.25
N TYR A 127 -26.71 16.49 -10.91
CA TYR A 127 -27.82 15.52 -10.89
C TYR A 127 -28.75 15.60 -12.12
N SER A 128 -28.42 16.45 -13.11
CA SER A 128 -29.25 16.65 -14.29
C SER A 128 -29.16 15.46 -15.25
N VAL A 129 -30.31 14.90 -15.60
CA VAL A 129 -30.49 13.98 -16.72
C VAL A 129 -30.73 14.81 -17.98
N ARG A 130 -29.92 14.60 -19.02
CA ARG A 130 -30.13 15.16 -20.36
C ARG A 130 -30.74 14.12 -21.28
#